data_AF-A0A950W3T9-F1
#
_entry.id   AF-A0A950W3T9-F1
#
_cell.length_a   1.000
_cell.length_b   1.000
_cell.length_c   1.000
_cell.angle_alpha   90.00
_cell.angle_beta   90.00
_cell.angle_gamma   90.00
#
_symmetry.space_group_name_H-M   'P 1'
#
loop_
_entity.id
_entity.type
_entity.pdbx_description
1 polymer ?
#
loop_
_entity_poly.entity_id
_entity_poly.type
_entity_poly.pdbx_seq_one_letter_code
_entity_poly.pdbx_strand_id
1 'polypeptide(L)'
;AELGLGILYANGHGVEKDLQTASEWYGRAAEKGNAAAQVALGLMYLVGQGVARDTRKGGEWLGKAAEQGSARARYNLALLTLADDGRPTDERAAETLLRQAARQNFVPAMLRLAQMYENGEASVPNLIEAAKWYRAAAGAGDAEAQFCLGRLYARGDGVPQELGEAADWFQKAAEQGVAAAQINIAAFHLQGTGVARDAAKAAGWYGRAAEQGITTAQLRLGYLYLAGEGVPRDPEKGLAWLRRAVAAGDPEAQTALGMFHARGENVARDFGLAASFLQQAADSGHAPALLQLGHLYAQGHREPPEREAALGCYRAAAEAGNLEAQRLLAWNYLNGHGVARDVSTAALWFRKAAERGDPAAQFQLGAMYCTGAGVVRNLAEAVKWYRCSAEQGDRYAQYNLAIMLLKGQGAVQDAERAFHWCCMAAEQDLPEAQLQLGDLYRLGQGVTADASLADAWYQRAAAQGDASAAFKLRRLHESRAVGAE
;
A
#
# COMPACT_ATOMS: atom_id res chain seq x y z
N ALA A 1 -41.31 40.23 0.22
CA ALA A 1 -41.07 40.98 -1.03
C ALA A 1 -39.57 41.22 -1.27
N GLU A 2 -38.86 41.85 -0.34
CA GLU A 2 -37.45 42.26 -0.53
C GLU A 2 -36.47 41.10 -0.74
N LEU A 3 -36.56 40.02 0.05
CA LEU A 3 -35.76 38.81 -0.20
C LEU A 3 -36.00 38.24 -1.61
N GLY A 4 -37.26 38.24 -2.05
CA GLY A 4 -37.65 37.75 -3.38
C GLY A 4 -37.01 38.57 -4.49
N LEU A 5 -37.05 39.91 -4.38
CA LEU A 5 -36.37 40.81 -5.33
C LEU A 5 -34.86 40.55 -5.36
N GLY A 6 -34.23 40.37 -4.21
CA GLY A 6 -32.81 39.98 -4.13
C GLY A 6 -32.50 38.68 -4.90
N ILE A 7 -33.36 37.66 -4.76
CA ILE A 7 -33.21 36.38 -5.48
C ILE A 7 -33.38 36.57 -7.00
N LEU A 8 -34.34 37.39 -7.44
CA LEU A 8 -34.57 37.65 -8.87
C LEU A 8 -33.34 38.30 -9.51
N TYR A 9 -32.80 39.35 -8.89
CA TYR A 9 -31.60 40.04 -9.39
C TYR A 9 -30.34 39.18 -9.29
N ALA A 10 -30.20 38.37 -8.23
CA ALA A 10 -29.02 37.50 -8.07
C ALA A 10 -28.93 36.41 -9.16
N ASN A 11 -30.09 35.91 -9.61
CA ASN A 11 -30.17 34.81 -10.58
C ASN A 11 -30.56 35.25 -11.99
N GLY A 12 -30.95 36.52 -12.20
CA GLY A 12 -31.45 37.01 -13.48
C GLY A 12 -32.82 36.43 -13.87
N HIS A 13 -33.68 36.12 -12.89
CA HIS A 13 -35.00 35.57 -13.17
C HIS A 13 -35.99 36.69 -13.49
N GLY A 14 -36.31 36.88 -14.76
CA GLY A 14 -37.24 37.92 -15.22
C GLY A 14 -36.68 39.35 -15.16
N VAL A 15 -35.41 39.51 -14.79
CA VAL A 15 -34.63 40.77 -14.80
C VAL A 15 -33.19 40.45 -15.21
N GLU A 16 -32.42 41.45 -15.63
CA GLU A 16 -30.98 41.28 -15.85
C GLU A 16 -30.28 40.93 -14.53
N LYS A 17 -29.30 40.03 -14.59
CA LYS A 17 -28.54 39.63 -13.40
C LYS A 17 -27.70 40.81 -12.91
N ASP A 18 -27.99 41.27 -11.70
CA ASP A 18 -27.28 42.38 -11.06
C ASP A 18 -27.04 42.05 -9.58
N LEU A 19 -25.80 41.71 -9.27
CA LEU A 19 -25.41 41.35 -7.91
C LEU A 19 -25.34 42.57 -6.99
N GLN A 20 -25.10 43.77 -7.52
CA GLN A 20 -25.10 44.97 -6.69
C GLN A 20 -26.53 45.28 -6.26
N THR A 21 -27.47 45.32 -7.19
CA THR A 21 -28.89 45.51 -6.87
C THR A 21 -29.43 44.38 -5.99
N ALA A 22 -29.01 43.14 -6.21
CA ALA A 22 -29.36 42.03 -5.33
C ALA A 22 -28.88 42.26 -3.88
N SER A 23 -27.64 42.76 -3.70
CA SER A 23 -27.08 43.04 -2.38
C SER A 23 -27.88 44.11 -1.62
N GLU A 24 -28.39 45.13 -2.31
CA GLU A 24 -29.21 46.19 -1.72
C GLU A 24 -30.55 45.63 -1.23
N TRP A 25 -31.20 44.80 -2.04
CA TRP A 25 -32.45 44.13 -1.65
C TRP A 25 -32.26 43.13 -0.51
N TYR A 26 -31.16 42.37 -0.53
CA TYR A 26 -30.79 41.53 0.61
C TYR A 26 -30.48 42.36 1.85
N GLY A 27 -29.82 43.51 1.73
CA GLY A 27 -29.60 44.49 2.80
C GLY A 27 -30.89 44.89 3.51
N ARG A 28 -31.87 45.38 2.75
CA ARG A 28 -33.18 45.79 3.28
C ARG A 28 -33.90 44.64 4.00
N ALA A 29 -33.87 43.45 3.41
CA ALA A 29 -34.49 42.26 4.02
C ALA A 29 -33.73 41.78 5.27
N ALA A 30 -32.39 41.85 5.26
CA ALA A 30 -31.52 41.44 6.34
C ALA A 30 -31.65 42.34 7.57
N GLU A 31 -31.79 43.65 7.34
CA GLU A 31 -32.08 44.65 8.38
C GLU A 31 -33.43 44.41 9.05
N LYS A 32 -34.42 43.89 8.33
CA LYS A 32 -35.72 43.47 8.87
C LYS A 32 -35.69 42.11 9.58
N GLY A 33 -34.51 41.54 9.79
CA GLY A 33 -34.35 40.28 10.51
C GLY A 33 -34.60 39.03 9.66
N ASN A 34 -34.55 39.11 8.32
CA ASN A 34 -34.70 37.90 7.50
C ASN A 34 -33.40 37.07 7.48
N ALA A 35 -33.39 35.92 8.15
CA ALA A 35 -32.21 35.06 8.25
C ALA A 35 -31.62 34.62 6.88
N ALA A 36 -32.46 34.35 5.88
CA ALA A 36 -31.98 33.95 4.55
C ALA A 36 -31.28 35.10 3.82
N ALA A 37 -31.81 36.32 3.93
CA ALA A 37 -31.18 37.52 3.38
C ALA A 37 -29.88 37.85 4.12
N GLN A 38 -29.83 37.67 5.44
CA GLN A 38 -28.60 37.84 6.23
C GLN A 38 -27.51 36.84 5.82
N VAL A 39 -27.87 35.56 5.57
CA VAL A 39 -26.91 34.58 5.02
C VAL A 39 -26.43 35.01 3.64
N ALA A 40 -27.34 35.37 2.73
CA ALA A 40 -26.98 35.77 1.37
C ALA A 40 -26.03 36.97 1.37
N LEU A 41 -26.39 38.02 2.12
CA LEU A 41 -25.59 39.23 2.24
C LEU A 41 -24.24 38.95 2.92
N GLY A 42 -24.22 38.12 3.97
CA GLY A 42 -23.00 37.70 4.63
C GLY A 42 -22.01 37.03 3.67
N LEU A 43 -22.49 36.07 2.86
CA LEU A 43 -21.69 35.41 1.83
C LEU A 43 -21.20 36.37 0.73
N MET A 44 -22.05 37.32 0.32
CA MET A 44 -21.66 38.34 -0.66
C MET A 44 -20.51 39.21 -0.16
N TYR A 45 -20.51 39.61 1.11
CA TYR A 45 -19.38 40.31 1.73
C TYR A 45 -18.13 39.43 1.85
N LEU A 46 -18.25 38.14 2.17
CA LEU A 46 -17.08 37.24 2.27
C LEU A 46 -16.34 37.08 0.94
N VAL A 47 -17.09 36.96 -0.17
CA VAL A 47 -16.54 36.74 -1.51
C VAL A 47 -16.25 38.05 -2.26
N GLY A 48 -16.93 39.15 -1.90
CA GLY A 48 -16.85 40.42 -2.61
C GLY A 48 -17.69 40.47 -3.89
N GLN A 49 -18.86 39.81 -3.89
CA GLN A 49 -19.77 39.78 -5.03
C GLN A 49 -20.93 40.76 -4.82
N GLY A 50 -21.09 41.75 -5.71
CA GLY A 50 -22.11 42.80 -5.58
C GLY A 50 -21.82 43.85 -4.49
N VAL A 51 -20.85 43.59 -3.62
CA VAL A 51 -20.34 44.50 -2.58
C VAL A 51 -18.82 44.35 -2.48
N ALA A 52 -18.13 45.37 -1.96
CA ALA A 52 -16.71 45.25 -1.64
C ALA A 52 -16.50 44.13 -0.60
N ARG A 53 -15.44 43.34 -0.77
CA ARG A 53 -15.11 42.23 0.13
C ARG A 53 -14.83 42.76 1.54
N ASP A 54 -15.53 42.20 2.53
CA ASP A 54 -15.44 42.59 3.94
C ASP A 54 -15.76 41.38 4.83
N THR A 55 -14.73 40.69 5.32
CA THR A 55 -14.91 39.47 6.13
C THR A 55 -15.57 39.73 7.47
N ARG A 56 -15.40 40.93 8.02
CA ARG A 56 -16.02 41.34 9.28
C ARG A 56 -17.52 41.52 9.10
N LYS A 57 -17.96 42.34 8.13
CA LYS A 57 -19.39 42.49 7.84
C LYS A 57 -20.03 41.18 7.43
N GLY A 58 -19.32 40.35 6.66
CA GLY A 58 -19.74 39.01 6.32
C GLY A 58 -20.03 38.17 7.57
N GLY A 59 -19.08 38.14 8.52
CA GLY A 59 -19.22 37.46 9.80
C GLY A 59 -20.35 38.02 10.67
N GLU A 60 -20.53 39.34 10.72
CA GLU A 60 -21.61 39.99 11.50
C GLU A 60 -23.00 39.57 11.00
N TRP A 61 -23.22 39.55 9.67
CA TRP A 61 -24.48 39.10 9.09
C TRP A 61 -24.71 37.59 9.29
N LEU A 62 -23.67 36.78 9.13
CA LEU A 62 -23.75 35.35 9.43
C LEU A 62 -24.03 35.09 10.92
N GLY A 63 -23.45 35.88 11.83
CA GLY A 63 -23.72 35.82 13.27
C GLY A 63 -25.21 36.03 13.59
N LYS A 64 -25.81 37.12 13.07
CA LYS A 64 -27.24 37.40 13.25
C LYS A 64 -28.13 36.26 12.72
N ALA A 65 -27.78 35.67 11.58
CA ALA A 65 -28.53 34.54 11.04
C ALA A 65 -28.32 33.25 11.84
N ALA A 66 -27.12 33.03 12.40
CA ALA A 66 -26.78 31.88 13.24
C ALA A 66 -27.51 31.92 14.59
N GLU A 67 -27.66 33.11 15.19
CA GLU A 67 -28.48 33.34 16.39
C GLU A 67 -29.94 32.97 16.16
N GLN A 68 -30.45 33.21 14.93
CA GLN A 68 -31.81 32.84 14.52
C GLN A 68 -31.98 31.36 14.16
N GLY A 69 -30.95 30.51 14.30
CA GLY A 69 -31.07 29.09 14.03
C GLY A 69 -30.46 28.61 12.72
N SER A 70 -30.04 29.49 11.82
CA SER A 70 -29.64 29.08 10.46
C SER A 70 -28.43 28.15 10.46
N ALA A 71 -28.63 26.89 10.08
CA ALA A 71 -27.56 25.90 9.95
C ALA A 71 -26.49 26.32 8.93
N ARG A 72 -26.92 26.89 7.79
CA ARG A 72 -26.01 27.42 6.77
C ARG A 72 -25.19 28.59 7.30
N ALA A 73 -25.79 29.47 8.11
CA ALA A 73 -25.04 30.57 8.72
C ALA A 73 -23.98 30.06 9.70
N ARG A 74 -24.35 29.13 10.58
CA ARG A 74 -23.43 28.50 11.55
C ARG A 74 -22.27 27.79 10.88
N TYR A 75 -22.54 27.03 9.82
CA TYR A 75 -21.49 26.38 9.03
C TYR A 75 -20.51 27.40 8.43
N ASN A 76 -21.01 28.44 7.75
CA ASN A 76 -20.13 29.43 7.14
C ASN A 76 -19.38 30.27 8.18
N LEU A 77 -19.99 30.54 9.33
CA LEU A 77 -19.33 31.20 10.45
C LEU A 77 -18.21 30.32 11.02
N ALA A 78 -18.44 29.01 11.16
CA ALA A 78 -17.40 28.06 11.58
C ALA A 78 -16.22 28.04 10.59
N LEU A 79 -16.49 28.02 9.28
CA LEU A 79 -15.43 28.12 8.27
C LEU A 79 -14.67 29.45 8.37
N LEU A 80 -15.37 30.56 8.63
CA LEU A 80 -14.76 31.87 8.81
C LEU A 80 -13.86 31.94 10.06
N THR A 81 -14.21 31.21 11.11
CA THR A 81 -13.42 31.08 12.35
C THR A 81 -12.17 30.22 12.17
N LEU A 82 -12.20 29.27 11.21
CA LEU A 82 -11.06 28.41 10.85
C LEU A 82 -10.21 28.98 9.72
N ALA A 83 -10.58 30.13 9.16
CA ALA A 83 -9.89 30.72 8.03
C ALA A 83 -8.52 31.27 8.45
N ASP A 84 -7.49 30.95 7.67
CA ASP A 84 -6.14 31.51 7.85
C ASP A 84 -6.05 32.90 7.19
N ASP A 85 -6.66 33.91 7.83
CA ASP A 85 -6.67 35.29 7.36
C ASP A 85 -6.03 36.28 8.35
N GLY A 86 -5.15 35.78 9.22
CA GLY A 86 -4.43 36.56 10.22
C GLY A 86 -5.21 36.83 11.51
N ARG A 87 -6.46 36.37 11.61
CA ARG A 87 -7.22 36.34 12.86
C ARG A 87 -6.88 35.07 13.65
N PRO A 88 -6.88 35.09 15.00
CA PRO A 88 -6.73 33.88 15.79
C PRO A 88 -7.83 32.87 15.45
N THR A 89 -7.44 31.64 15.13
CA THR A 89 -8.38 30.55 14.93
C THR A 89 -8.97 30.13 16.27
N ASP A 90 -10.26 29.77 16.27
CA ASP A 90 -10.94 29.19 17.43
C ASP A 90 -11.67 27.91 17.01
N GLU A 91 -10.91 26.81 17.06
CA GLU A 91 -11.39 25.48 16.68
C GLU A 91 -12.56 25.02 17.56
N ARG A 92 -12.58 25.35 18.85
CA ARG A 92 -13.67 24.95 19.75
C ARG A 92 -14.97 25.69 19.42
N ALA A 93 -14.88 26.98 19.12
CA ALA A 93 -16.04 27.75 18.67
C ALA A 93 -16.54 27.24 17.31
N ALA A 94 -15.62 26.95 16.38
CA ALA A 94 -15.98 26.40 15.08
C ALA A 94 -16.66 25.02 15.21
N GLU A 95 -16.10 24.11 16.01
CA GLU A 95 -16.70 22.80 16.29
C GLU A 95 -18.11 22.95 16.88
N THR A 96 -18.30 23.88 17.81
CA THR A 96 -19.60 24.15 18.43
C THR A 96 -20.63 24.58 17.40
N LEU A 97 -20.27 25.52 16.52
CA LEU A 97 -21.13 25.99 15.42
C LEU A 97 -21.45 24.86 14.44
N LEU A 98 -20.46 24.04 14.08
CA LEU A 98 -20.65 22.89 13.21
C LEU A 98 -21.59 21.85 13.85
N ARG A 99 -21.43 21.52 15.13
CA ARG A 99 -22.33 20.60 15.85
C ARG A 99 -23.76 21.13 15.87
N GLN A 100 -23.95 22.44 16.07
CA GLN A 100 -25.28 23.07 16.01
C GLN A 100 -25.90 23.06 14.61
N ALA A 101 -25.11 23.18 13.55
CA ALA A 101 -25.57 23.03 12.18
C ALA A 101 -25.91 21.57 11.85
N ALA A 102 -25.05 20.63 12.26
CA ALA A 102 -25.22 19.21 12.03
C ALA A 102 -26.47 18.63 12.74
N ARG A 103 -26.84 19.15 13.93
CA ARG A 103 -28.11 18.81 14.61
C ARG A 103 -29.37 19.13 13.79
N GLN A 104 -29.26 19.97 12.76
CA GLN A 104 -30.33 20.28 11.82
C GLN A 104 -30.20 19.50 10.50
N ASN A 105 -29.47 18.38 10.53
CA ASN A 105 -29.19 17.55 9.35
C ASN A 105 -28.45 18.28 8.22
N PHE A 106 -27.67 19.31 8.56
CA PHE A 106 -26.87 20.03 7.58
C PHE A 106 -25.60 19.23 7.22
N VAL A 107 -25.71 18.42 6.17
CA VAL A 107 -24.66 17.51 5.68
C VAL A 107 -23.27 18.15 5.56
N PRO A 108 -23.10 19.37 5.00
CA PRO A 108 -21.77 19.99 4.92
C PRO A 108 -21.11 20.20 6.29
N ALA A 109 -21.90 20.44 7.34
CA ALA A 109 -21.36 20.55 8.70
C ALA A 109 -20.97 19.18 9.28
N MET A 110 -21.71 18.12 8.96
CA MET A 110 -21.35 16.75 9.36
C MET A 110 -20.02 16.33 8.70
N LEU A 111 -19.88 16.56 7.39
CA LEU A 111 -18.64 16.27 6.66
C LEU A 111 -17.46 17.05 7.22
N ARG A 112 -17.65 18.34 7.50
CA ARG A 112 -16.57 19.17 8.04
C ARG A 112 -16.16 18.72 9.45
N LEU A 113 -17.12 18.33 10.31
CA LEU A 113 -16.81 17.73 11.61
C LEU A 113 -16.04 16.42 11.46
N ALA A 114 -16.46 15.56 10.53
CA ALA A 114 -15.78 14.30 10.28
C ALA A 114 -14.30 14.52 9.91
N GLN A 115 -14.03 15.43 8.98
CA GLN A 115 -12.69 15.83 8.57
C GLN A 115 -11.89 16.46 9.71
N MET A 116 -12.51 17.36 10.48
CA MET A 116 -11.88 18.03 11.62
C MET A 116 -11.40 17.03 12.67
N TYR A 117 -12.16 15.96 12.92
CA TYR A 117 -11.76 14.87 13.81
C TYR A 117 -10.76 13.90 13.21
N GLU A 118 -10.89 13.58 11.91
CA GLU A 118 -9.97 12.68 11.20
C GLU A 118 -8.56 13.28 11.15
N ASN A 119 -8.45 14.58 10.88
CA ASN A 119 -7.18 15.30 10.79
C ASN A 119 -6.62 15.70 12.15
N GLY A 120 -7.43 15.67 13.21
CA GLY A 120 -7.03 16.17 14.52
C GLY A 120 -6.80 17.68 14.52
N GLU A 121 -7.73 18.45 13.94
CA GLU A 121 -7.62 19.90 13.89
C GLU A 121 -7.95 20.54 15.25
N ALA A 122 -8.98 20.07 15.97
CA ALA A 122 -9.34 20.59 17.31
C ALA A 122 -8.55 19.96 18.49
N SER A 123 -7.94 18.80 18.23
CA SER A 123 -7.22 17.97 19.22
C SER A 123 -6.43 16.89 18.48
N VAL A 124 -5.80 15.94 19.17
CA VAL A 124 -5.31 14.71 18.49
C VAL A 124 -6.44 14.03 17.68
N PRO A 125 -6.11 13.35 16.56
CA PRO A 125 -7.10 12.67 15.72
C PRO A 125 -8.04 11.76 16.51
N ASN A 126 -9.35 11.84 16.22
CA ASN A 126 -10.39 11.06 16.87
C ASN A 126 -11.28 10.37 15.84
N LEU A 127 -10.84 9.20 15.38
CA LEU A 127 -11.51 8.43 14.34
C LEU A 127 -12.90 7.91 14.78
N ILE A 128 -13.15 7.77 16.09
CA ILE A 128 -14.47 7.38 16.61
C ILE A 128 -15.49 8.51 16.38
N GLU A 129 -15.13 9.75 16.67
CA GLU A 129 -16.00 10.91 16.38
C GLU A 129 -16.12 11.14 14.88
N ALA A 130 -15.02 10.99 14.11
CA ALA A 130 -15.07 11.10 12.66
C ALA A 130 -16.07 10.09 12.05
N ALA A 131 -16.00 8.82 12.47
CA ALA A 131 -16.92 7.77 12.03
C ALA A 131 -18.39 8.08 12.36
N LYS A 132 -18.68 8.68 13.51
CA LYS A 132 -20.06 9.09 13.87
C LYS A 132 -20.60 10.12 12.88
N TRP A 133 -19.80 11.12 12.52
CA TRP A 133 -20.23 12.17 11.60
C TRP A 133 -20.28 11.71 10.15
N TYR A 134 -19.33 10.89 9.70
CA TYR A 134 -19.43 10.21 8.40
C TYR A 134 -20.68 9.33 8.33
N ARG A 135 -21.01 8.58 9.39
CA ARG A 135 -22.25 7.78 9.44
C ARG A 135 -23.51 8.63 9.34
N ALA A 136 -23.55 9.77 10.00
CA ALA A 136 -24.68 10.70 9.91
C ALA A 136 -24.84 11.26 8.48
N ALA A 137 -23.74 11.73 7.87
CA ALA A 137 -23.76 12.25 6.50
C ALA A 137 -24.08 11.17 5.46
N ALA A 138 -23.51 9.96 5.61
CA ALA A 138 -23.76 8.82 4.74
C ALA A 138 -25.23 8.36 4.81
N GLY A 139 -25.81 8.35 6.02
CA GLY A 139 -27.22 8.09 6.25
C GLY A 139 -28.16 9.15 5.65
N ALA A 140 -27.67 10.39 5.48
CA ALA A 140 -28.36 11.45 4.76
C ALA A 140 -28.19 11.36 3.22
N GLY A 141 -27.49 10.34 2.71
CA GLY A 141 -27.34 10.07 1.29
C GLY A 141 -26.06 10.62 0.66
N ASP A 142 -25.18 11.28 1.42
CA ASP A 142 -23.95 11.87 0.87
C ASP A 142 -22.97 10.80 0.37
N ALA A 143 -22.63 10.83 -0.92
CA ALA A 143 -21.84 9.80 -1.57
C ALA A 143 -20.39 9.74 -1.07
N GLU A 144 -19.79 10.89 -0.75
CA GLU A 144 -18.42 10.95 -0.25
C GLU A 144 -18.35 10.42 1.18
N ALA A 145 -19.32 10.79 2.03
CA ALA A 145 -19.44 10.22 3.37
C ALA A 145 -19.64 8.70 3.35
N GLN A 146 -20.43 8.18 2.42
CA GLN A 146 -20.60 6.73 2.23
C GLN A 146 -19.26 6.08 1.88
N PHE A 147 -18.48 6.65 0.96
CA PHE A 147 -17.14 6.15 0.62
C PHE A 147 -16.19 6.19 1.83
N CYS A 148 -16.12 7.31 2.54
CA CYS A 148 -15.27 7.45 3.72
C CYS A 148 -15.66 6.45 4.82
N LEU A 149 -16.96 6.28 5.08
CA LEU A 149 -17.43 5.32 6.06
C LEU A 149 -17.09 3.88 5.67
N GLY A 150 -17.22 3.52 4.39
CA GLY A 150 -16.80 2.22 3.87
C GLY A 150 -15.31 1.97 4.11
N ARG A 151 -14.45 2.98 3.91
CA ARG A 151 -13.01 2.90 4.22
C ARG A 151 -12.74 2.66 5.71
N LEU A 152 -13.47 3.33 6.60
CA LEU A 152 -13.30 3.17 8.04
C LEU A 152 -13.66 1.75 8.49
N TYR A 153 -14.78 1.20 8.02
CA TYR A 153 -15.15 -0.20 8.29
C TYR A 153 -14.16 -1.20 7.69
N ALA A 154 -13.62 -0.94 6.49
CA ALA A 154 -12.65 -1.83 5.86
C ALA A 154 -11.34 -1.94 6.66
N ARG A 155 -10.93 -0.86 7.34
CA ARG A 155 -9.68 -0.78 8.11
C ARG A 155 -9.84 -1.06 9.60
N GLY A 156 -11.07 -0.94 10.13
CA GLY A 156 -11.30 -0.96 11.57
C GLY A 156 -10.89 0.35 12.26
N ASP A 157 -10.93 1.46 11.51
CA ASP A 157 -10.49 2.78 11.97
C ASP A 157 -11.64 3.50 12.67
N GLY A 158 -11.60 3.59 14.01
CA GLY A 158 -12.66 4.25 14.80
C GLY A 158 -13.99 3.48 14.88
N VAL A 159 -14.08 2.34 14.20
CA VAL A 159 -15.19 1.36 14.23
C VAL A 159 -14.59 -0.04 14.20
N PRO A 160 -15.28 -1.08 14.72
CA PRO A 160 -14.86 -2.46 14.48
C PRO A 160 -14.74 -2.75 12.98
N GLN A 161 -13.73 -3.54 12.59
CA GLN A 161 -13.56 -3.93 11.19
C GLN A 161 -14.71 -4.84 10.77
N GLU A 162 -15.50 -4.41 9.79
CA GLU A 162 -16.67 -5.13 9.28
C GLU A 162 -16.69 -5.03 7.76
N LEU A 163 -16.12 -6.03 7.08
CA LEU A 163 -15.93 -6.00 5.63
C LEU A 163 -17.27 -6.02 4.86
N GLY A 164 -18.33 -6.63 5.43
CA GLY A 164 -19.67 -6.60 4.84
C GLY A 164 -20.26 -5.19 4.84
N GLU A 165 -20.21 -4.50 5.98
CA GLU A 165 -20.64 -3.09 6.07
C GLU A 165 -19.82 -2.18 5.14
N ALA A 166 -18.51 -2.40 5.06
CA ALA A 166 -17.66 -1.67 4.13
C ALA A 166 -18.13 -1.83 2.67
N ALA A 167 -18.47 -3.06 2.28
CA ALA A 167 -18.98 -3.36 0.95
C ALA A 167 -20.32 -2.64 0.66
N ASP A 168 -21.24 -2.67 1.62
CA ASP A 168 -22.55 -2.02 1.48
C ASP A 168 -22.41 -0.50 1.30
N TRP A 169 -21.50 0.14 2.06
CA TRP A 169 -21.24 1.57 1.93
C TRP A 169 -20.51 1.92 0.63
N PHE A 170 -19.54 1.12 0.21
CA PHE A 170 -18.90 1.30 -1.09
C PHE A 170 -19.88 1.12 -2.25
N GLN A 171 -20.77 0.14 -2.18
CA GLN A 171 -21.81 -0.09 -3.18
C GLN A 171 -22.71 1.14 -3.32
N LYS A 172 -23.22 1.70 -2.21
CA LYS A 172 -24.07 2.90 -2.22
C LYS A 172 -23.35 4.11 -2.85
N ALA A 173 -22.08 4.35 -2.48
CA ALA A 173 -21.28 5.43 -3.06
C ALA A 173 -20.98 5.19 -4.55
N ALA A 174 -20.72 3.93 -4.93
CA ALA A 174 -20.42 3.53 -6.31
C ALA A 174 -21.62 3.70 -7.24
N GLU A 175 -22.83 3.41 -6.75
CA GLU A 175 -24.10 3.65 -7.44
C GLU A 175 -24.35 5.14 -7.72
N GLN A 176 -23.83 6.02 -6.86
CA GLN A 176 -23.87 7.47 -7.06
C GLN A 176 -22.74 8.02 -7.94
N GLY A 177 -21.87 7.14 -8.46
CA GLY A 177 -20.80 7.52 -9.39
C GLY A 177 -19.45 7.82 -8.75
N VAL A 178 -19.26 7.57 -7.45
CA VAL A 178 -17.95 7.78 -6.80
C VAL A 178 -16.94 6.75 -7.32
N ALA A 179 -16.02 7.19 -8.17
CA ALA A 179 -15.03 6.34 -8.83
C ALA A 179 -14.18 5.50 -7.86
N ALA A 180 -13.74 6.09 -6.74
CA ALA A 180 -12.96 5.38 -5.74
C ALA A 180 -13.77 4.25 -5.06
N ALA A 181 -15.07 4.48 -4.85
CA ALA A 181 -15.98 3.46 -4.33
C ALA A 181 -16.23 2.35 -5.36
N GLN A 182 -16.38 2.69 -6.64
CA GLN A 182 -16.51 1.72 -7.74
C GLN A 182 -15.30 0.79 -7.82
N ILE A 183 -14.07 1.32 -7.67
CA ILE A 183 -12.85 0.51 -7.64
C ILE A 183 -12.82 -0.41 -6.41
N ASN A 184 -13.18 0.09 -5.24
CA ASN A 184 -13.15 -0.70 -4.01
C ASN A 184 -14.19 -1.82 -4.02
N ILE A 185 -15.43 -1.54 -4.41
CA ILE A 185 -16.46 -2.59 -4.48
C ILE A 185 -16.16 -3.61 -5.59
N ALA A 186 -15.52 -3.18 -6.69
CA ALA A 186 -15.02 -4.10 -7.71
C ALA A 186 -13.96 -5.05 -7.14
N ALA A 187 -13.00 -4.53 -6.38
CA ALA A 187 -11.97 -5.34 -5.74
C ALA A 187 -12.56 -6.32 -4.71
N PHE A 188 -13.54 -5.87 -3.92
CA PHE A 188 -14.26 -6.72 -2.95
C PHE A 188 -14.95 -7.89 -3.64
N HIS A 189 -15.68 -7.63 -4.73
CA HIS A 189 -16.29 -8.69 -5.54
C HIS A 189 -15.25 -9.61 -6.20
N LEU A 190 -14.13 -9.09 -6.70
CA LEU A 190 -13.12 -9.91 -7.35
C LEU A 190 -12.42 -10.88 -6.37
N GLN A 191 -12.16 -10.41 -5.15
CA GLN A 191 -11.46 -11.16 -4.10
C GLN A 191 -12.40 -12.00 -3.21
N GLY A 192 -13.70 -11.70 -3.20
CA GLY A 192 -14.64 -12.28 -2.25
C GLY A 192 -14.49 -11.74 -0.82
N THR A 193 -14.08 -10.47 -0.70
CA THR A 193 -13.83 -9.79 0.58
C THR A 193 -15.10 -9.08 1.03
N GLY A 194 -15.68 -9.48 2.17
CA GLY A 194 -16.93 -8.89 2.69
C GLY A 194 -18.20 -9.21 1.89
N VAL A 195 -18.05 -9.72 0.67
CA VAL A 195 -19.12 -10.17 -0.24
C VAL A 195 -18.72 -11.48 -0.90
N ALA A 196 -19.69 -12.21 -1.45
CA ALA A 196 -19.39 -13.38 -2.28
C ALA A 196 -18.56 -12.97 -3.51
N ARG A 197 -17.57 -13.80 -3.86
CA ARG A 197 -16.74 -13.59 -5.05
C ARG A 197 -17.62 -13.59 -6.31
N ASP A 198 -17.53 -12.52 -7.07
CA ASP A 198 -18.29 -12.30 -8.30
C ASP A 198 -17.47 -11.45 -9.28
N ALA A 199 -16.67 -12.12 -10.11
CA ALA A 199 -15.82 -11.44 -11.07
C ALA A 199 -16.62 -10.66 -12.13
N ALA A 200 -17.87 -11.04 -12.42
CA ALA A 200 -18.69 -10.34 -13.40
C ALA A 200 -19.15 -8.97 -12.85
N LYS A 201 -19.58 -8.92 -11.58
CA LYS A 201 -19.84 -7.64 -10.90
C LYS A 201 -18.58 -6.79 -10.80
N ALA A 202 -17.44 -7.40 -10.49
CA ALA A 202 -16.17 -6.69 -10.46
C ALA A 202 -15.84 -6.03 -11.81
N ALA A 203 -15.96 -6.77 -12.91
CA ALA A 203 -15.75 -6.24 -14.25
C ALA A 203 -16.72 -5.10 -14.58
N GLY A 204 -17.99 -5.22 -14.19
CA GLY A 204 -18.99 -4.16 -14.37
C GLY A 204 -18.63 -2.86 -13.64
N TRP A 205 -18.19 -2.97 -12.38
CA TRP A 205 -17.77 -1.82 -11.58
C TRP A 205 -16.45 -1.19 -12.07
N TYR A 206 -15.46 -2.01 -12.42
CA TYR A 206 -14.24 -1.52 -13.07
C TYR A 206 -14.57 -0.85 -14.41
N GLY A 207 -15.53 -1.37 -15.18
CA GLY A 207 -16.06 -0.73 -16.40
C GLY A 207 -16.49 0.71 -16.18
N ARG A 208 -17.36 0.94 -15.21
CA ARG A 208 -17.88 2.29 -14.90
C ARG A 208 -16.78 3.26 -14.46
N ALA A 209 -15.82 2.80 -13.67
CA ALA A 209 -14.69 3.63 -13.26
C ALA A 209 -13.69 3.86 -14.41
N ALA A 210 -13.47 2.86 -15.27
CA ALA A 210 -12.60 2.95 -16.43
C ALA A 210 -13.12 3.95 -17.48
N GLU A 211 -14.44 4.00 -17.66
CA GLU A 211 -15.14 4.97 -18.53
C GLU A 211 -15.00 6.41 -18.03
N GLN A 212 -14.85 6.62 -16.72
CA GLN A 212 -14.54 7.93 -16.13
C GLN A 212 -13.06 8.32 -16.29
N GLY A 213 -12.24 7.51 -16.96
CA GLY A 213 -10.83 7.80 -17.20
C GLY A 213 -9.89 7.32 -16.11
N ILE A 214 -10.37 6.56 -15.11
CA ILE A 214 -9.52 6.11 -14.01
C ILE A 214 -8.61 4.97 -14.46
N THR A 215 -7.31 5.23 -14.51
CA THR A 215 -6.32 4.33 -15.11
C THR A 215 -6.19 3.00 -14.37
N THR A 216 -6.26 3.00 -13.04
CA THR A 216 -6.26 1.75 -12.25
C THR A 216 -7.43 0.85 -12.62
N ALA A 217 -8.61 1.41 -12.90
CA ALA A 217 -9.77 0.64 -13.33
C ALA A 217 -9.62 0.15 -14.78
N GLN A 218 -9.09 0.98 -15.68
CA GLN A 218 -8.76 0.58 -17.06
C GLN A 218 -7.76 -0.59 -17.07
N LEU A 219 -6.73 -0.52 -16.22
CA LEU A 219 -5.73 -1.58 -16.07
C LEU A 219 -6.36 -2.89 -15.58
N ARG A 220 -7.14 -2.84 -14.50
CA ARG A 220 -7.82 -4.02 -13.94
C ARG A 220 -8.80 -4.63 -14.94
N LEU A 221 -9.61 -3.82 -15.59
CA LEU A 221 -10.54 -4.28 -16.61
C LEU A 221 -9.82 -4.91 -17.81
N GLY A 222 -8.69 -4.33 -18.22
CA GLY A 222 -7.83 -4.88 -19.25
C GLY A 222 -7.38 -6.31 -18.92
N TYR A 223 -6.89 -6.54 -17.70
CA TYR A 223 -6.51 -7.88 -17.23
C TYR A 223 -7.69 -8.86 -17.18
N LEU A 224 -8.88 -8.43 -16.73
CA LEU A 224 -10.07 -9.28 -16.70
C LEU A 224 -10.45 -9.79 -18.09
N TYR A 225 -10.40 -8.93 -19.11
CA TYR A 225 -10.63 -9.33 -20.51
C TYR A 225 -9.54 -10.26 -21.05
N LEU A 226 -8.27 -10.03 -20.71
CA LEU A 226 -7.16 -10.89 -21.15
C LEU A 226 -7.25 -12.30 -20.56
N ALA A 227 -7.65 -12.39 -19.28
CA ALA A 227 -7.82 -13.65 -18.56
C ALA A 227 -9.15 -14.35 -18.86
N GLY A 228 -10.18 -13.61 -19.29
CA GLY A 228 -11.54 -14.13 -19.38
C GLY A 228 -12.21 -14.34 -18.01
N GLU A 229 -11.85 -13.52 -17.03
CA GLU A 229 -12.36 -13.61 -15.66
C GLU A 229 -13.54 -12.65 -15.48
N GLY A 230 -14.75 -13.18 -15.26
CA GLY A 230 -15.97 -12.37 -15.11
C GLY A 230 -16.52 -11.77 -16.41
N VAL A 231 -15.73 -11.82 -17.49
CA VAL A 231 -16.10 -11.44 -18.86
C VAL A 231 -15.56 -12.48 -19.84
N PRO A 232 -16.17 -12.67 -21.03
CA PRO A 232 -15.58 -13.50 -22.08
C PRO A 232 -14.17 -13.02 -22.43
N ARG A 233 -13.24 -13.96 -22.61
CA ARG A 233 -11.85 -13.65 -22.97
C ARG A 233 -11.81 -12.88 -24.29
N ASP A 234 -11.25 -11.69 -24.27
CA ASP A 234 -11.16 -10.77 -25.41
C ASP A 234 -9.85 -9.97 -25.34
N PRO A 235 -8.75 -10.51 -25.91
CA PRO A 235 -7.44 -9.86 -25.84
C PRO A 235 -7.40 -8.50 -26.52
N GLU A 236 -8.18 -8.28 -27.59
CA GLU A 236 -8.22 -7.00 -28.29
C GLU A 236 -8.81 -5.90 -27.39
N LYS A 237 -9.95 -6.17 -26.74
CA LYS A 237 -10.53 -5.24 -25.75
C LYS A 237 -9.63 -5.05 -24.54
N GLY A 238 -9.04 -6.13 -24.04
CA GLY A 238 -8.12 -6.07 -22.92
C GLY A 238 -6.94 -5.14 -23.18
N LEU A 239 -6.29 -5.30 -24.33
CA LEU A 239 -5.18 -4.43 -24.77
C LEU A 239 -5.66 -3.00 -25.09
N ALA A 240 -6.88 -2.81 -25.60
CA ALA A 240 -7.42 -1.48 -25.85
C ALA A 240 -7.58 -0.67 -24.55
N TRP A 241 -8.04 -1.31 -23.46
CA TRP A 241 -8.10 -0.66 -22.15
C TRP A 241 -6.72 -0.33 -21.59
N LEU A 242 -5.76 -1.24 -21.70
CA LEU A 242 -4.37 -0.98 -21.28
C LEU A 242 -3.75 0.17 -22.08
N ARG A 243 -3.98 0.25 -23.39
CA ARG A 243 -3.50 1.36 -24.22
C ARG A 243 -4.12 2.71 -23.82
N ARG A 244 -5.38 2.74 -23.36
CA ARG A 244 -5.99 3.96 -22.81
C ARG A 244 -5.29 4.42 -21.54
N ALA A 245 -4.98 3.49 -20.63
CA ALA A 245 -4.22 3.80 -19.41
C ALA A 245 -2.81 4.30 -19.75
N VAL A 246 -2.12 3.67 -20.71
CA VAL A 246 -0.82 4.14 -21.21
C VAL A 246 -0.90 5.53 -21.83
N ALA A 247 -1.93 5.82 -22.63
CA ALA A 247 -2.14 7.16 -23.21
C ALA A 247 -2.39 8.23 -22.14
N ALA A 248 -2.94 7.85 -20.99
CA ALA A 248 -3.10 8.72 -19.82
C ALA A 248 -1.83 8.82 -18.95
N GLY A 249 -0.73 8.15 -19.32
CA GLY A 249 0.56 8.20 -18.62
C GLY A 249 0.66 7.25 -17.43
N ASP A 250 -0.17 6.21 -17.36
CA ASP A 250 -0.14 5.24 -16.25
C ASP A 250 1.10 4.33 -16.32
N PRO A 251 2.02 4.40 -15.33
CA PRO A 251 3.28 3.66 -15.38
C PRO A 251 3.11 2.16 -15.20
N GLU A 252 2.05 1.71 -14.52
CA GLU A 252 1.76 0.30 -14.32
C GLU A 252 1.25 -0.33 -15.62
N ALA A 253 0.41 0.38 -16.37
CA ALA A 253 -0.06 -0.03 -17.69
C ALA A 253 1.08 -0.03 -18.73
N GLN A 254 1.96 0.97 -18.68
CA GLN A 254 3.17 1.01 -19.50
C GLN A 254 4.07 -0.20 -19.21
N THR A 255 4.30 -0.49 -17.92
CA THR A 255 5.07 -1.67 -17.51
C THR A 255 4.41 -2.96 -17.99
N ALA A 256 3.10 -3.09 -17.85
CA ALA A 256 2.34 -4.25 -18.29
C ALA A 256 2.46 -4.50 -19.81
N LEU A 257 2.20 -3.47 -20.63
CA LEU A 257 2.33 -3.59 -22.09
C LEU A 257 3.77 -3.87 -22.51
N GLY A 258 4.75 -3.25 -21.83
CA GLY A 258 6.16 -3.54 -22.05
C GLY A 258 6.49 -5.02 -21.82
N MET A 259 6.00 -5.59 -20.72
CA MET A 259 6.19 -7.01 -20.40
C MET A 259 5.47 -7.96 -21.37
N PHE A 260 4.27 -7.59 -21.84
CA PHE A 260 3.57 -8.38 -22.86
C PHE A 260 4.35 -8.41 -24.18
N HIS A 261 4.93 -7.29 -24.61
CA HIS A 261 5.81 -7.25 -25.78
C HIS A 261 7.12 -8.02 -25.55
N ALA A 262 7.71 -7.97 -24.36
CA ALA A 262 8.91 -8.75 -24.05
C ALA A 262 8.67 -10.27 -24.13
N ARG A 263 7.49 -10.72 -23.69
CA ARG A 263 7.13 -12.15 -23.63
C ARG A 263 6.43 -12.68 -24.89
N GLY A 264 5.89 -11.80 -25.73
CA GLY A 264 5.01 -12.18 -26.84
C GLY A 264 3.63 -12.67 -26.37
N GLU A 265 3.13 -12.12 -25.26
CA GLU A 265 1.86 -12.53 -24.65
C GLU A 265 0.72 -11.64 -25.15
N ASN A 266 -0.25 -12.21 -25.87
CA ASN A 266 -1.37 -11.49 -26.53
C ASN A 266 -0.97 -10.47 -27.62
N VAL A 267 0.31 -10.11 -27.70
CA VAL A 267 0.91 -9.24 -28.72
C VAL A 267 2.14 -9.90 -29.34
N ALA A 268 2.55 -9.45 -30.52
CA ALA A 268 3.81 -9.90 -31.11
C ALA A 268 4.99 -9.53 -30.20
N ARG A 269 5.93 -10.47 -30.06
CA ARG A 269 7.15 -10.25 -29.29
C ARG A 269 7.99 -9.15 -29.95
N ASP A 270 8.28 -8.09 -29.21
CA ASP A 270 9.03 -6.93 -29.67
C ASP A 270 9.80 -6.30 -28.51
N PHE A 271 11.12 -6.50 -28.48
CA PHE A 271 11.97 -5.97 -27.42
C PHE A 271 12.18 -4.46 -27.52
N GLY A 272 12.04 -3.87 -28.72
CA GLY A 272 12.15 -2.42 -28.92
C GLY A 272 10.96 -1.71 -28.32
N LEU A 273 9.74 -2.18 -28.63
CA LEU A 273 8.52 -1.68 -28.01
C LEU A 273 8.52 -1.95 -26.49
N ALA A 274 8.95 -3.14 -26.06
CA ALA A 274 9.08 -3.47 -24.65
C ALA A 274 9.97 -2.45 -23.91
N ALA A 275 11.18 -2.21 -24.42
CA ALA A 275 12.09 -1.22 -23.85
C ALA A 275 11.48 0.19 -23.85
N SER A 276 10.77 0.58 -24.90
CA SER A 276 10.15 1.90 -24.99
C SER A 276 9.08 2.14 -23.91
N PHE A 277 8.19 1.17 -23.68
CA PHE A 277 7.16 1.29 -22.64
C PHE A 277 7.76 1.24 -21.23
N LEU A 278 8.73 0.36 -21.01
CA LEU A 278 9.44 0.26 -19.74
C LEU A 278 10.25 1.53 -19.43
N GLN A 279 10.87 2.15 -20.45
CA GLN A 279 11.58 3.42 -20.28
C GLN A 279 10.60 4.56 -19.93
N GLN A 280 9.46 4.65 -20.60
CA GLN A 280 8.44 5.66 -20.27
C GLN A 280 7.99 5.57 -18.81
N ALA A 281 7.73 4.36 -18.31
CA ALA A 281 7.37 4.14 -16.91
C ALA A 281 8.54 4.40 -15.96
N ALA A 282 9.77 4.05 -16.37
CA ALA A 282 10.96 4.32 -15.59
C ALA A 282 11.23 5.83 -15.44
N ASP A 283 11.00 6.62 -16.50
CA ASP A 283 11.18 8.07 -16.50
C ASP A 283 10.22 8.78 -15.53
N SER A 284 9.08 8.15 -15.20
CA SER A 284 8.18 8.63 -14.13
C SER A 284 8.61 8.21 -12.72
N GLY A 285 9.77 7.56 -12.56
CA GLY A 285 10.27 7.03 -11.29
C GLY A 285 9.64 5.70 -10.86
N HIS A 286 8.95 4.97 -11.76
CA HIS A 286 8.30 3.71 -11.40
C HIS A 286 9.33 2.59 -11.18
N ALA A 287 9.61 2.27 -9.91
CA ALA A 287 10.63 1.28 -9.54
C ALA A 287 10.43 -0.12 -10.15
N PRO A 288 9.20 -0.67 -10.27
CA PRO A 288 8.98 -1.92 -10.99
C PRO A 288 9.39 -1.87 -12.47
N ALA A 289 9.13 -0.76 -13.17
CA ALA A 289 9.56 -0.59 -14.56
C ALA A 289 11.07 -0.58 -14.68
N LEU A 290 11.77 0.15 -13.80
CA LEU A 290 13.23 0.18 -13.74
C LEU A 290 13.81 -1.24 -13.56
N LEU A 291 13.23 -2.04 -12.66
CA LEU A 291 13.65 -3.43 -12.46
C LEU A 291 13.46 -4.27 -13.74
N GLN A 292 12.28 -4.19 -14.36
CA GLN A 292 11.99 -4.96 -15.59
C GLN A 292 12.85 -4.50 -16.77
N LEU A 293 13.13 -3.20 -16.89
CA LEU A 293 14.03 -2.65 -17.89
C LEU A 293 15.46 -3.16 -17.69
N GLY A 294 15.93 -3.21 -16.44
CA GLY A 294 17.22 -3.81 -16.09
C GLY A 294 17.30 -5.29 -16.49
N HIS A 295 16.24 -6.07 -16.26
CA HIS A 295 16.16 -7.44 -16.72
C HIS A 295 16.20 -7.56 -18.25
N LEU A 296 15.49 -6.68 -18.95
CA LEU A 296 15.47 -6.66 -20.41
C LEU A 296 16.87 -6.41 -20.98
N TYR A 297 17.62 -5.44 -20.43
CA TYR A 297 19.00 -5.16 -20.82
C TYR A 297 19.97 -6.30 -20.45
N ALA A 298 19.78 -6.93 -19.29
CA ALA A 298 20.66 -8.01 -18.82
C ALA A 298 20.52 -9.30 -19.65
N GLN A 299 19.34 -9.58 -20.21
CA GLN A 299 19.07 -10.79 -21.01
C GLN A 299 19.77 -10.79 -22.38
N GLY A 300 20.35 -9.67 -22.81
CA GLY A 300 21.21 -9.65 -24.01
C GLY A 300 20.46 -9.74 -25.35
N HIS A 301 19.20 -9.31 -25.40
CA HIS A 301 18.42 -9.27 -26.67
C HIS A 301 18.95 -8.26 -27.69
N ARG A 302 19.99 -7.50 -27.33
CA ARG A 302 20.83 -6.70 -28.21
C ARG A 302 22.26 -7.21 -28.07
N GLU A 303 22.98 -7.30 -29.19
CA GLU A 303 24.39 -7.66 -29.20
C GLU A 303 25.27 -6.42 -29.45
N PRO A 304 26.22 -6.09 -28.53
CA PRO A 304 26.47 -6.74 -27.24
C PRO A 304 25.42 -6.39 -26.17
N PRO A 305 25.24 -7.24 -25.12
CA PRO A 305 24.33 -6.96 -24.00
C PRO A 305 24.67 -5.66 -23.27
N GLU A 306 23.66 -4.86 -22.95
CA GLU A 306 23.81 -3.54 -22.32
C GLU A 306 23.99 -3.66 -20.79
N ARG A 307 25.04 -4.36 -20.35
CA ARG A 307 25.26 -4.69 -18.92
C ARG A 307 25.37 -3.48 -18.00
N GLU A 308 26.00 -2.40 -18.48
CA GLU A 308 26.09 -1.15 -17.73
C GLU A 308 24.72 -0.46 -17.60
N ALA A 309 23.91 -0.48 -18.67
CA ALA A 309 22.54 0.05 -18.64
C ALA A 309 21.65 -0.77 -17.69
N ALA A 310 21.79 -2.09 -17.70
CA ALA A 310 21.10 -2.98 -16.77
C ALA A 310 21.46 -2.64 -15.31
N LEU A 311 22.75 -2.44 -15.01
CA LEU A 311 23.21 -2.05 -13.70
C LEU A 311 22.68 -0.66 -13.28
N GLY A 312 22.65 0.30 -14.21
CA GLY A 312 22.06 1.62 -13.99
C GLY A 312 20.59 1.53 -13.59
N CYS A 313 19.81 0.69 -14.28
CA CYS A 313 18.41 0.43 -13.96
C CYS A 313 18.24 -0.21 -12.59
N TYR A 314 19.03 -1.24 -12.27
CA TYR A 314 19.00 -1.88 -10.95
C TYR A 314 19.38 -0.90 -9.83
N ARG A 315 20.36 -0.01 -10.07
CA ARG A 315 20.72 1.04 -9.11
C ARG A 315 19.58 2.00 -8.85
N ALA A 316 18.97 2.54 -9.90
CA ALA A 316 17.84 3.46 -9.75
C ALA A 316 16.64 2.79 -9.03
N ALA A 317 16.30 1.55 -9.39
CA ALA A 317 15.25 0.79 -8.70
C ALA A 317 15.58 0.51 -7.22
N ALA A 318 16.85 0.18 -6.93
CA ALA A 318 17.32 -0.08 -5.57
C ALA A 318 17.28 1.19 -4.69
N GLU A 319 17.63 2.35 -5.26
CA GLU A 319 17.55 3.67 -4.62
C GLU A 319 16.10 4.11 -4.39
N ALA A 320 15.19 3.77 -5.31
CA ALA A 320 13.75 3.93 -5.12
C ALA A 320 13.14 2.92 -4.12
N GLY A 321 13.95 2.05 -3.52
CA GLY A 321 13.53 1.14 -2.46
C GLY A 321 12.94 -0.19 -2.95
N ASN A 322 13.19 -0.61 -4.19
CA ASN A 322 12.81 -1.96 -4.62
C ASN A 322 13.78 -3.00 -4.01
N LEU A 323 13.25 -3.92 -3.18
CA LEU A 323 14.06 -4.90 -2.43
C LEU A 323 14.78 -5.90 -3.35
N GLU A 324 14.09 -6.36 -4.39
CA GLU A 324 14.69 -7.26 -5.37
C GLU A 324 15.85 -6.60 -6.12
N ALA A 325 15.68 -5.34 -6.53
CA ALA A 325 16.73 -4.56 -7.16
C ALA A 325 17.93 -4.35 -6.21
N GLN A 326 17.71 -4.08 -4.92
CA GLN A 326 18.78 -3.97 -3.93
C GLN A 326 19.58 -5.27 -3.83
N ARG A 327 18.90 -6.42 -3.79
CA ARG A 327 19.54 -7.74 -3.76
C ARG A 327 20.29 -8.05 -5.05
N LEU A 328 19.69 -7.79 -6.21
CA LEU A 328 20.33 -7.99 -7.51
C LEU A 328 21.57 -7.10 -7.65
N LEU A 329 21.47 -5.83 -7.27
CA LEU A 329 22.60 -4.91 -7.30
C LEU A 329 23.73 -5.39 -6.39
N ALA A 330 23.42 -5.88 -5.19
CA ALA A 330 24.40 -6.48 -4.28
C ALA A 330 25.12 -7.67 -4.92
N TRP A 331 24.38 -8.59 -5.57
CA TRP A 331 24.96 -9.71 -6.30
C TRP A 331 25.83 -9.28 -7.49
N ASN A 332 25.42 -8.25 -8.24
CA ASN A 332 26.23 -7.71 -9.33
C ASN A 332 27.57 -7.18 -8.83
N TYR A 333 27.59 -6.44 -7.71
CA TYR A 333 28.84 -6.00 -7.07
C TYR A 333 29.67 -7.15 -6.50
N LEU A 334 29.03 -8.15 -5.88
CA LEU A 334 29.72 -9.29 -5.27
C LEU A 334 30.47 -10.15 -6.31
N ASN A 335 29.86 -10.32 -7.49
CA ASN A 335 30.36 -11.16 -8.58
C ASN A 335 31.10 -10.38 -9.67
N GLY A 336 31.02 -9.04 -9.69
CA GLY A 336 31.60 -8.20 -10.74
C GLY A 336 30.85 -8.27 -12.08
N HIS A 337 29.52 -8.41 -12.04
CA HIS A 337 28.69 -8.42 -13.24
C HIS A 337 28.31 -6.99 -13.64
N GLY A 338 28.80 -6.55 -14.81
CA GLY A 338 28.55 -5.19 -15.31
C GLY A 338 29.24 -4.07 -14.51
N VAL A 339 30.04 -4.42 -13.51
CA VAL A 339 30.81 -3.51 -12.65
C VAL A 339 32.04 -4.22 -12.10
N ALA A 340 33.07 -3.47 -11.71
CA ALA A 340 34.18 -4.03 -10.95
C ALA A 340 33.67 -4.69 -9.65
N ARG A 341 34.22 -5.85 -9.32
CA ARG A 341 33.87 -6.57 -8.09
C ARG A 341 34.18 -5.70 -6.88
N ASP A 342 33.16 -5.44 -6.05
CA ASP A 342 33.25 -4.66 -4.82
C ASP A 342 32.38 -5.29 -3.73
N VAL A 343 33.03 -6.09 -2.89
CA VAL A 343 32.37 -6.85 -1.81
C VAL A 343 31.82 -5.92 -0.72
N SER A 344 32.45 -4.76 -0.50
CA SER A 344 32.02 -3.79 0.51
C SER A 344 30.73 -3.09 0.07
N THR A 345 30.65 -2.69 -1.20
CA THR A 345 29.43 -2.13 -1.78
C THR A 345 28.32 -3.18 -1.85
N ALA A 346 28.64 -4.44 -2.15
CA ALA A 346 27.67 -5.54 -2.05
C ALA A 346 27.08 -5.67 -0.64
N ALA A 347 27.94 -5.65 0.39
CA ALA A 347 27.49 -5.73 1.79
C ALA A 347 26.60 -4.55 2.19
N LEU A 348 26.87 -3.34 1.68
CA LEU A 348 26.03 -2.17 1.91
C LEU A 348 24.61 -2.38 1.34
N TRP A 349 24.50 -2.89 0.12
CA TRP A 349 23.20 -3.15 -0.51
C TRP A 349 22.45 -4.32 0.12
N PHE A 350 23.13 -5.40 0.48
CA PHE A 350 22.52 -6.46 1.29
C PHE A 350 22.01 -5.93 2.63
N ARG A 351 22.75 -5.04 3.30
CA ARG A 351 22.29 -4.39 4.54
C ARG A 351 21.00 -3.60 4.35
N LYS A 352 20.92 -2.75 3.31
CA LYS A 352 19.68 -1.99 3.02
C LYS A 352 18.46 -2.90 2.81
N ALA A 353 18.62 -4.01 2.10
CA ALA A 353 17.54 -4.96 1.89
C ALA A 353 17.19 -5.75 3.16
N ALA A 354 18.21 -6.17 3.92
CA ALA A 354 18.07 -6.95 5.16
C ALA A 354 17.34 -6.15 6.27
N GLU A 355 17.67 -4.86 6.42
CA GLU A 355 17.01 -3.94 7.37
C GLU A 355 15.52 -3.74 7.06
N ARG A 356 15.10 -3.97 5.81
CA ARG A 356 13.70 -3.92 5.38
C ARG A 356 13.01 -5.28 5.36
N GLY A 357 13.66 -6.31 5.89
CA GLY A 357 13.06 -7.61 6.09
C GLY A 357 13.35 -8.65 5.02
N ASP A 358 14.13 -8.37 3.97
CA ASP A 358 14.39 -9.37 2.90
C ASP A 358 15.18 -10.57 3.46
N PRO A 359 14.60 -11.79 3.53
CA PRO A 359 15.23 -12.92 4.22
C PRO A 359 16.51 -13.37 3.51
N ALA A 360 16.53 -13.38 2.18
CA ALA A 360 17.72 -13.76 1.42
C ALA A 360 18.89 -12.80 1.68
N ALA A 361 18.64 -11.49 1.76
CA ALA A 361 19.65 -10.49 2.10
C ALA A 361 20.09 -10.60 3.57
N GLN A 362 19.17 -10.90 4.50
CA GLN A 362 19.52 -11.15 5.91
C GLN A 362 20.47 -12.34 6.04
N PHE A 363 20.17 -13.46 5.36
CA PHE A 363 21.06 -14.60 5.31
C PHE A 363 22.45 -14.23 4.76
N GLN A 364 22.50 -13.57 3.59
CA GLN A 364 23.76 -13.20 2.95
C GLN A 364 24.58 -12.23 3.81
N LEU A 365 23.94 -11.25 4.45
CA LEU A 365 24.60 -10.35 5.38
C LEU A 365 25.14 -11.07 6.62
N GLY A 366 24.38 -12.06 7.14
CA GLY A 366 24.85 -12.94 8.20
C GLY A 366 26.12 -13.71 7.81
N ALA A 367 26.16 -14.24 6.59
CA ALA A 367 27.33 -14.91 6.03
C ALA A 367 28.53 -13.97 5.85
N MET A 368 28.30 -12.74 5.38
CA MET A 368 29.34 -11.71 5.26
C MET A 368 29.94 -11.33 6.62
N TYR A 369 29.12 -11.14 7.66
CA TYR A 369 29.61 -10.90 9.01
C TYR A 369 30.34 -12.11 9.62
N CYS A 370 29.89 -13.34 9.29
CA CYS A 370 30.53 -14.56 9.76
C CYS A 370 31.95 -14.73 9.19
N THR A 371 32.11 -14.43 7.91
CA THR A 371 33.36 -14.59 7.15
C THR A 371 34.27 -13.36 7.18
N GLY A 372 33.71 -12.16 7.41
CA GLY A 372 34.42 -10.88 7.25
C GLY A 372 34.51 -10.41 5.79
N ALA A 373 33.67 -10.92 4.89
CA ALA A 373 33.66 -10.53 3.49
C ALA A 373 32.97 -9.16 3.31
N GLY A 374 33.73 -8.12 2.94
CA GLY A 374 33.20 -6.76 2.71
C GLY A 374 32.75 -6.02 3.98
N VAL A 375 32.88 -6.64 5.14
CA VAL A 375 32.57 -6.07 6.46
C VAL A 375 33.59 -6.54 7.48
N VAL A 376 33.74 -5.80 8.57
CA VAL A 376 34.50 -6.28 9.73
C VAL A 376 33.79 -7.51 10.29
N ARG A 377 34.53 -8.62 10.41
CA ARG A 377 34.00 -9.89 10.92
C ARG A 377 33.37 -9.70 12.30
N ASN A 378 32.12 -10.13 12.46
CA ASN A 378 31.37 -10.01 13.70
C ASN A 378 30.37 -11.17 13.84
N LEU A 379 30.69 -12.15 14.67
CA LEU A 379 29.85 -13.34 14.84
C LEU A 379 28.52 -13.04 15.54
N ALA A 380 28.45 -12.01 16.40
CA ALA A 380 27.21 -11.64 17.08
C ALA A 380 26.21 -11.03 16.09
N GLU A 381 26.67 -10.17 15.18
CA GLU A 381 25.84 -9.67 14.08
C GLU A 381 25.46 -10.80 13.11
N ALA A 382 26.35 -11.75 12.84
CA ALA A 382 25.99 -12.92 12.03
C ALA A 382 24.83 -13.73 12.64
N VAL A 383 24.89 -14.03 13.95
CA VAL A 383 23.78 -14.70 14.67
C VAL A 383 22.49 -13.90 14.60
N LYS A 384 22.56 -12.58 14.80
CA LYS A 384 21.39 -11.70 14.71
C LYS A 384 20.72 -11.79 13.34
N TRP A 385 21.48 -11.64 12.26
CA TRP A 385 20.94 -11.66 10.91
C TRP A 385 20.47 -13.04 10.46
N TYR A 386 21.19 -14.11 10.83
CA TYR A 386 20.71 -15.48 10.62
C TYR A 386 19.41 -15.75 11.37
N ARG A 387 19.25 -15.23 12.60
CA ARG A 387 17.99 -15.36 13.34
C ARG A 387 16.82 -14.69 12.61
N CYS A 388 16.98 -13.44 12.18
CA CYS A 388 15.94 -12.73 11.42
C CYS A 388 15.53 -13.50 10.16
N SER A 389 16.49 -14.07 9.43
CA SER A 389 16.21 -14.86 8.23
C SER A 389 15.58 -16.22 8.56
N ALA A 390 16.02 -16.88 9.64
CA ALA A 390 15.55 -18.18 10.08
C ALA A 390 14.09 -18.16 10.56
N GLU A 391 13.70 -17.10 11.27
CA GLU A 391 12.33 -16.83 11.72
C GLU A 391 11.36 -16.65 10.54
N GLN A 392 11.88 -16.25 9.37
CA GLN A 392 11.12 -16.15 8.11
C GLN A 392 11.16 -17.44 7.28
N GLY A 393 11.76 -18.52 7.79
CA GLY A 393 11.75 -19.84 7.16
C GLY A 393 12.98 -20.18 6.30
N ASP A 394 13.99 -19.32 6.19
CA ASP A 394 15.18 -19.63 5.39
C ASP A 394 15.96 -20.82 5.97
N ARG A 395 15.93 -21.97 5.28
CA ARG A 395 16.56 -23.21 5.74
C ARG A 395 18.07 -23.12 5.93
N TYR A 396 18.78 -22.31 5.14
CA TYR A 396 20.23 -22.15 5.28
C TYR A 396 20.57 -21.30 6.51
N ALA A 397 19.77 -20.27 6.79
CA ALA A 397 19.89 -19.45 7.98
C ALA A 397 19.59 -20.26 9.26
N GLN A 398 18.53 -21.09 9.22
CA GLN A 398 18.19 -22.01 10.31
C GLN A 398 19.35 -22.97 10.63
N TYR A 399 19.91 -23.61 9.60
CA TYR A 399 21.06 -24.49 9.76
C TYR A 399 22.30 -23.75 10.31
N ASN A 400 22.67 -22.62 9.71
CA ASN A 400 23.84 -21.86 10.15
C ASN A 400 23.69 -21.34 11.58
N LEU A 401 22.49 -20.88 11.95
CA LEU A 401 22.18 -20.47 13.32
C LEU A 401 22.31 -21.65 14.30
N ALA A 402 21.80 -22.84 13.93
CA ALA A 402 21.95 -24.04 14.74
C ALA A 402 23.43 -24.37 14.98
N ILE A 403 24.26 -24.35 13.94
CA ILE A 403 25.71 -24.60 14.06
C ILE A 403 26.39 -23.57 14.96
N MET A 404 26.04 -22.28 14.85
CA MET A 404 26.61 -21.23 15.68
C MET A 404 26.23 -21.40 17.16
N LEU A 405 24.98 -21.75 17.45
CA LEU A 405 24.49 -22.01 18.81
C LEU A 405 25.09 -23.29 19.43
N LEU A 406 25.30 -24.37 18.65
CA LEU A 406 26.00 -25.56 19.14
C LEU A 406 27.43 -25.26 19.58
N LYS A 407 28.10 -24.36 18.86
CA LYS A 407 29.51 -24.02 19.07
C LYS A 407 29.72 -22.82 20.01
N GLY A 408 28.66 -22.15 20.44
CA GLY A 408 28.77 -20.89 21.21
C GLY A 408 29.47 -19.77 20.42
N GLN A 409 29.30 -19.73 19.10
CA GLN A 409 29.93 -18.74 18.23
C GLN A 409 29.01 -17.53 18.08
N GLY A 410 29.45 -16.36 18.54
CA GLY A 410 28.66 -15.12 18.43
C GLY A 410 27.43 -15.04 19.34
N ALA A 411 27.10 -16.13 20.04
CA ALA A 411 26.05 -16.19 21.05
C ALA A 411 26.42 -17.23 22.11
N VAL A 412 25.70 -17.21 23.23
CA VAL A 412 25.82 -18.24 24.27
C VAL A 412 25.47 -19.60 23.67
N GLN A 413 26.25 -20.61 24.02
CA GLN A 413 26.02 -21.98 23.58
C GLN A 413 24.65 -22.46 24.09
N ASP A 414 23.84 -23.00 23.19
CA ASP A 414 22.48 -23.45 23.49
C ASP A 414 22.11 -24.62 22.58
N ALA A 415 22.29 -25.84 23.12
CA ALA A 415 22.09 -27.06 22.36
C ALA A 415 20.60 -27.32 22.06
N GLU A 416 19.69 -26.95 22.95
CA GLU A 416 18.24 -27.16 22.76
C GLU A 416 17.70 -26.26 21.65
N ARG A 417 18.07 -24.98 21.66
CA ARG A 417 17.69 -24.06 20.56
C ARG A 417 18.37 -24.44 19.25
N ALA A 418 19.61 -24.89 19.30
CA ALA A 418 20.26 -25.37 18.09
C ALA A 418 19.58 -26.61 17.51
N PHE A 419 19.19 -27.56 18.36
CA PHE A 419 18.40 -28.72 17.96
C PHE A 419 17.09 -28.28 17.30
N HIS A 420 16.35 -27.36 17.92
CA HIS A 420 15.12 -26.81 17.34
C HIS A 420 15.32 -26.23 15.93
N TRP A 421 16.30 -25.34 15.74
CA TRP A 421 16.57 -24.77 14.42
C TRP A 421 17.08 -25.81 13.40
N CYS A 422 17.86 -26.79 13.85
CA CYS A 422 18.33 -27.88 13.00
C CYS A 422 17.17 -28.76 12.51
N CYS A 423 16.19 -29.06 13.36
CA CYS A 423 14.96 -29.75 12.97
C CYS A 423 14.21 -29.01 11.88
N MET A 424 13.95 -27.71 12.07
CA MET A 424 13.25 -26.87 11.09
C MET A 424 13.96 -26.87 9.72
N ALA A 425 15.30 -26.82 9.71
CA ALA A 425 16.07 -26.86 8.46
C ALA A 425 16.06 -28.26 7.80
N ALA A 426 16.18 -29.33 8.62
CA ALA A 426 16.20 -30.72 8.15
C ALA A 426 14.85 -31.16 7.57
N GLU A 427 13.75 -30.67 8.12
CA GLU A 427 12.38 -30.88 7.62
C GLU A 427 12.13 -30.19 6.28
N GLN A 428 12.92 -29.17 5.92
CA GLN A 428 12.93 -28.53 4.60
C GLN A 428 13.93 -29.18 3.62
N ASP A 429 14.20 -30.47 3.81
CA ASP A 429 15.08 -31.29 2.97
C ASP A 429 16.46 -30.69 2.72
N LEU A 430 17.08 -30.09 3.75
CA LEU A 430 18.48 -29.66 3.70
C LEU A 430 19.41 -30.80 4.14
N PRO A 431 20.21 -31.42 3.25
CA PRO A 431 21.04 -32.59 3.58
C PRO A 431 22.01 -32.35 4.73
N GLU A 432 22.65 -31.17 4.77
CA GLU A 432 23.61 -30.80 5.80
C GLU A 432 22.94 -30.70 7.19
N ALA A 433 21.69 -30.23 7.24
CA ALA A 433 20.91 -30.19 8.47
C ALA A 433 20.44 -31.58 8.88
N GLN A 434 20.03 -32.44 7.94
CA GLN A 434 19.66 -33.82 8.24
C GLN A 434 20.84 -34.63 8.79
N LEU A 435 22.02 -34.49 8.19
CA LEU A 435 23.27 -35.05 8.70
C LEU A 435 23.57 -34.56 10.12
N GLN A 436 23.46 -33.25 10.35
CA GLN A 436 23.73 -32.65 11.65
C GLN A 436 22.69 -33.09 12.69
N LEU A 437 21.41 -33.18 12.34
CA LEU A 437 20.35 -33.64 13.22
C LEU A 437 20.56 -35.10 13.63
N GLY A 438 21.03 -35.94 12.71
CA GLY A 438 21.46 -37.30 13.03
C GLY A 438 22.57 -37.33 14.09
N ASP A 439 23.56 -36.43 14.00
CA ASP A 439 24.58 -36.29 15.05
C ASP A 439 24.02 -35.84 16.40
N LEU A 440 23.07 -34.91 16.41
CA LEU A 440 22.44 -34.42 17.64
C LEU A 440 21.69 -35.54 18.37
N TYR A 441 20.91 -36.35 17.64
CA TYR A 441 20.26 -37.53 18.20
C TYR A 441 21.26 -38.61 18.63
N ARG A 442 22.34 -38.83 17.88
CA ARG A 442 23.35 -39.83 18.25
C ARG A 442 24.10 -39.44 19.52
N LEU A 443 24.39 -38.15 19.71
CA LEU A 443 25.16 -37.63 20.83
C LEU A 443 24.31 -37.18 22.03
N GLY A 444 22.99 -37.07 21.88
CA GLY A 444 22.11 -36.51 22.89
C GLY A 444 22.36 -35.01 23.15
N GLN A 445 22.67 -34.25 22.10
CA GLN A 445 22.95 -32.82 22.20
C GLN A 445 21.69 -32.00 21.95
N GLY A 446 21.15 -31.38 23.00
CA GLY A 446 19.90 -30.60 22.92
C GLY A 446 18.63 -31.44 22.82
N VAL A 447 18.77 -32.77 22.86
CA VAL A 447 17.71 -33.77 22.82
C VAL A 447 18.19 -35.04 23.53
N THR A 448 17.29 -35.91 23.95
CA THR A 448 17.67 -37.25 24.42
C THR A 448 18.29 -38.06 23.28
N ALA A 449 19.35 -38.81 23.60
CA ALA A 449 20.02 -39.62 22.60
C ALA A 449 19.09 -40.71 22.07
N ASP A 450 18.99 -40.82 20.74
CA ASP A 450 18.17 -41.82 20.05
C ASP A 450 18.88 -42.31 18.78
N ALA A 451 19.39 -43.53 18.85
CA ALA A 451 20.14 -44.11 17.74
C ALA A 451 19.23 -44.48 16.55
N SER A 452 17.93 -44.72 16.76
CA SER A 452 16.99 -45.04 15.70
C SER A 452 16.61 -43.80 14.90
N LEU A 453 16.37 -42.68 15.59
CA LEU A 453 16.16 -41.38 14.93
C LEU A 453 17.43 -40.89 14.24
N ALA A 454 18.61 -41.07 14.85
CA ALA A 454 19.89 -40.77 14.21
C ALA A 454 20.07 -41.55 12.89
N ASP A 455 19.77 -42.85 12.91
CA ASP A 455 19.81 -43.72 11.73
C ASP A 455 18.88 -43.20 10.62
N ALA A 456 17.62 -42.91 10.96
CA ALA A 456 16.62 -42.43 10.01
C ALA A 456 17.03 -41.11 9.34
N TRP A 457 17.61 -40.18 10.10
CA TRP A 457 18.09 -38.90 9.54
C TRP A 457 19.35 -39.07 8.68
N TYR A 458 20.29 -39.95 9.06
CA TYR A 458 21.42 -40.29 8.19
C TYR A 458 20.98 -40.96 6.89
N GLN A 459 19.97 -41.84 6.93
CA GLN A 459 19.40 -42.45 5.73
C GLN A 459 18.83 -41.39 4.77
N ARG A 460 18.06 -40.42 5.30
CA ARG A 460 17.50 -39.31 4.50
C ARG A 460 18.59 -38.47 3.84
N ALA A 461 19.61 -38.06 4.58
CA ALA A 461 20.73 -37.28 4.02
C ALA A 461 21.53 -38.10 2.98
N ALA A 462 21.79 -39.38 3.25
CA ALA A 462 22.51 -40.27 2.33
C ALA A 462 21.73 -40.53 1.04
N ALA A 463 20.39 -40.64 1.11
CA ALA A 463 19.53 -40.78 -0.07
C ALA A 463 19.60 -39.55 -1.00
N GLN A 464 19.95 -38.38 -0.46
CA GLN A 464 20.21 -37.15 -1.22
C GLN A 464 21.67 -37.04 -1.71
N GLY A 465 22.49 -38.08 -1.51
CA GLY A 465 23.88 -38.13 -1.97
C GLY A 465 24.92 -37.63 -0.97
N ASP A 466 24.56 -37.36 0.29
CA ASP A 466 25.54 -36.95 1.30
C ASP A 466 26.47 -38.12 1.69
N ALA A 467 27.72 -38.05 1.27
CA ALA A 467 28.72 -39.09 1.49
C ALA A 467 29.10 -39.25 2.98
N SER A 468 29.04 -38.16 3.77
CA SER A 468 29.34 -38.20 5.20
C SER A 468 28.23 -38.91 5.97
N ALA A 469 26.97 -38.70 5.58
CA ALA A 469 25.83 -39.42 6.11
C ALA A 469 25.92 -40.92 5.80
N ALA A 470 26.23 -41.29 4.55
CA ALA A 470 26.41 -42.68 4.16
C ALA A 470 27.55 -43.37 4.91
N PHE A 471 28.63 -42.65 5.22
CA PHE A 471 29.72 -43.17 6.04
C PHE A 471 29.31 -43.35 7.52
N LYS A 472 28.63 -42.37 8.12
CA LYS A 472 28.15 -42.45 9.51
C LYS A 472 27.11 -43.54 9.70
N LEU A 473 26.22 -43.72 8.73
CA LEU A 473 25.23 -44.79 8.72
C LEU A 473 25.90 -46.18 8.76
N ARG A 474 26.91 -46.41 7.91
CA ARG A 474 27.68 -47.67 7.91
C ARG A 474 28.34 -47.95 9.26
N ARG A 475 29.03 -46.96 9.85
CA ARG A 475 29.63 -47.14 11.19
C ARG A 475 28.61 -47.42 12.28
N LEU A 476 27.42 -46.80 12.21
CA LEU A 476 26.36 -47.03 13.19
C LEU A 476 25.81 -48.47 13.10
N HIS A 477 25.73 -49.02 11.89
CA HIS A 477 25.32 -50.42 11.67
C HIS A 477 26.39 -51.42 12.10
N GLU A 478 27.66 -51.13 11.80
CA GLU A 478 28.81 -51.95 12.23
C GLU A 478 28.92 -52.00 13.76
N SER A 479 28.74 -50.87 14.47
CA SER A 479 28.81 -50.87 15.93
C SER A 479 27.65 -51.61 16.61
N ARG A 480 26.48 -51.68 15.95
CA ARG A 480 25.34 -52.49 16.42
C ARG A 480 25.56 -53.98 16.24
N ALA A 481 26.24 -54.38 15.15
CA ALA A 481 26.56 -55.78 14.89
C ALA A 481 27.57 -56.35 15.91
N VAL A 482 28.57 -55.55 16.31
CA VAL A 482 29.61 -55.97 17.28
C VAL A 482 29.11 -55.98 18.73
N GLY A 483 28.09 -55.19 19.07
CA GLY A 483 27.52 -55.15 20.43
C GLY A 483 26.41 -56.17 20.71
N ALA A 484 26.03 -56.96 19.71
CA ALA A 484 24.99 -58.00 19.79
C ALA A 484 25.55 -59.43 19.83
N GLU A 485 26.87 -59.57 19.69
CA GLU A 485 27.67 -60.77 20.02
C GLU A 485 28.14 -60.71 21.48
#